data_AF-A0A3D3ZXE9-F1
#
_entry.id   AF-A0A3D3ZXE9-F1
#
_cell.length_a   1.000
_cell.length_b   1.000
_cell.length_c   1.000
_cell.angle_alpha   90.00
_cell.angle_beta   90.00
_cell.angle_gamma   90.00
#
_symmetry.space_group_name_H-M   'P 1'
#
loop_
_entity.id
_entity.type
_entity.pdbx_description
1 polymer ?
#
loop_
_entity_poly.entity_id
_entity_poly.type
_entity_poly.pdbx_seq_one_letter_code
_entity_poly.pdbx_strand_id
1 'polypeptide(L)'
;MANLLNINPVKTFSGIGNLPMLHARRITMILFFLLLGVGIHVTTPMAKADNPKIVVNSLRRIPVFYEGRIMPFESFASKIVEEICNDAKGSVTFDLRSYTEFKVADGGLLKDDSGFKELFPEGKRSWKPSELVYSWMVEGEKWENIPFIHAKHNDVRKVIGLPVADMAYMYAAPSDLSNSVGDDDTVGGLLAWLQEVDTKRSEAMASTGSFTPDPVDEGVNELLRRYEAFRSISLNASAALTHSPIPVAGARGNFMGTFDRFFNILTQSNAEGESMLQRLQMFAQIQDADISTAVNQTFAQLQSIVDQTEGLRGQGRAVIGNQIIPAELPETSDVELESLQRAVSQLPDALGSLEAGFRKQDERLVVEGGNLSESEQERFQAMFFELQSKAIELKSLAIELNAAMYANRHAMLVTPSMNPYALSKNRDTMQQIQPWISIQAILHGGNFVESELSAGREVKTVRTAWNRAANTFRDRTAENRGSQFDIQIQSLITALADLGAQANSSREKAIEQLSSI
;
A
#
# COMPACT_ATOMS: atom_id res chain seq x y z
N MET A 1 0.66 26.46 -37.75
CA MET A 1 1.64 26.96 -38.75
C MET A 1 3.03 26.56 -38.30
N ALA A 2 3.95 26.29 -39.23
CA ALA A 2 5.27 25.73 -38.93
C ALA A 2 6.33 26.81 -38.65
N ASN A 3 7.54 26.34 -38.29
CA ASN A 3 8.79 27.08 -38.06
C ASN A 3 8.87 27.86 -36.73
N LEU A 4 10.01 27.94 -36.05
CA LEU A 4 11.33 27.29 -36.20
C LEU A 4 12.09 27.54 -34.89
N LEU A 5 12.90 26.59 -34.40
CA LEU A 5 14.27 26.86 -33.98
C LEU A 5 15.04 25.55 -33.80
N ASN A 6 16.29 25.57 -34.25
CA ASN A 6 17.14 24.41 -34.49
C ASN A 6 18.54 24.78 -34.01
N ILE A 7 19.13 24.00 -33.09
CA ILE A 7 20.51 24.18 -32.64
C ILE A 7 21.22 22.83 -32.74
N ASN A 8 22.21 22.76 -33.64
CA ASN A 8 23.01 21.57 -33.93
C ASN A 8 24.22 21.44 -32.97
N PRO A 9 24.78 20.22 -32.81
CA PRO A 9 25.82 19.94 -31.82
C PRO A 9 27.25 20.26 -32.31
N VAL A 10 28.17 20.45 -31.35
CA VAL A 10 29.61 20.63 -31.62
C VAL A 10 30.38 19.31 -31.50
N LYS A 11 31.37 19.18 -32.38
CA LYS A 11 32.13 17.97 -32.74
C LYS A 11 33.19 17.53 -31.72
N THR A 12 33.27 16.20 -31.57
CA THR A 12 34.47 15.32 -31.50
C THR A 12 35.79 15.85 -30.92
N PHE A 13 36.40 15.05 -30.02
CA PHE A 13 37.85 14.88 -29.99
C PHE A 13 38.21 13.39 -29.91
N SER A 14 39.16 12.97 -30.75
CA SER A 14 39.68 11.60 -30.84
C SER A 14 41.11 11.53 -30.30
N GLY A 15 41.42 10.53 -29.47
CA GLY A 15 42.78 10.30 -28.96
C GLY A 15 43.11 8.81 -28.91
N ILE A 16 43.83 8.32 -29.93
CA ILE A 16 44.29 6.93 -30.02
C ILE A 16 45.66 6.81 -29.33
N GLY A 17 45.84 5.78 -28.50
CA GLY A 17 47.14 5.41 -27.91
C GLY A 17 47.22 3.89 -27.71
N ASN A 18 48.14 3.24 -28.42
CA ASN A 18 48.23 1.78 -28.53
C ASN A 18 49.46 1.20 -27.79
N LEU A 19 49.26 0.02 -27.17
CA LEU A 19 50.25 -1.07 -26.98
C LEU A 19 51.47 -0.83 -26.04
N PRO A 20 52.20 -1.87 -25.60
CA PRO A 20 52.03 -3.32 -25.84
C PRO A 20 51.96 -4.23 -24.59
N MET A 21 51.58 -5.50 -24.79
CA MET A 21 51.95 -6.61 -23.89
C MET A 21 53.47 -6.88 -23.96
N LEU A 22 54.07 -7.48 -22.92
CA LEU A 22 54.72 -8.81 -23.01
C LEU A 22 55.28 -9.32 -21.65
N HIS A 23 55.01 -10.61 -21.36
CA HIS A 23 55.89 -11.59 -20.68
C HIS A 23 56.49 -11.31 -19.28
N ALA A 24 56.12 -12.17 -18.31
CA ALA A 24 57.09 -12.98 -17.55
C ALA A 24 56.45 -14.26 -17.00
N ARG A 25 57.24 -15.35 -16.88
CA ARG A 25 56.82 -16.69 -16.42
C ARG A 25 57.41 -17.01 -15.04
N ARG A 26 56.66 -17.80 -14.24
CA ARG A 26 57.11 -18.85 -13.29
C ARG A 26 58.20 -18.49 -12.25
N ILE A 27 57.81 -18.49 -10.96
CA ILE A 27 58.60 -18.84 -9.74
C ILE A 27 57.62 -18.73 -8.52
N THR A 28 57.58 -19.60 -7.50
CA THR A 28 58.13 -20.97 -7.34
C THR A 28 57.27 -21.81 -6.39
N MET A 29 57.11 -23.09 -6.74
CA MET A 29 56.65 -24.25 -5.95
C MET A 29 57.43 -24.45 -4.63
N ILE A 30 56.74 -24.58 -3.47
CA ILE A 30 57.06 -25.40 -2.26
C ILE A 30 56.10 -24.98 -1.11
N LEU A 31 55.07 -25.79 -0.84
CA LEU A 31 54.51 -26.13 0.49
C LEU A 31 53.30 -27.08 0.31
N PHE A 32 53.56 -28.39 0.13
CA PHE A 32 52.49 -29.39 -0.11
C PHE A 32 52.56 -30.62 0.83
N PHE A 33 53.41 -30.60 1.85
CA PHE A 33 53.59 -31.75 2.76
C PHE A 33 53.88 -31.31 4.20
N LEU A 34 52.81 -31.06 4.97
CA LEU A 34 52.71 -31.32 6.42
C LEU A 34 51.39 -30.74 6.98
N LEU A 35 50.33 -31.56 6.99
CA LEU A 35 49.26 -31.62 8.02
C LEU A 35 48.14 -32.59 7.59
N LEU A 36 48.51 -33.85 7.33
CA LEU A 36 47.56 -34.96 7.24
C LEU A 36 47.21 -35.43 8.67
N GLY A 37 46.46 -34.59 9.38
CA GLY A 37 45.86 -34.94 10.67
C GLY A 37 44.56 -35.70 10.45
N VAL A 38 44.53 -36.99 10.79
CA VAL A 38 43.34 -37.84 10.66
C VAL A 38 42.29 -37.42 11.69
N GLY A 39 41.42 -36.48 11.29
CA GLY A 39 40.20 -36.13 12.01
C GLY A 39 39.04 -36.99 11.54
N ILE A 40 38.78 -38.12 12.19
CA ILE A 40 37.51 -38.83 12.03
C ILE A 40 36.44 -37.97 12.71
N HIS A 41 35.82 -37.07 11.94
CA HIS A 41 34.59 -36.43 12.35
C HIS A 41 33.48 -37.47 12.35
N VAL A 42 33.22 -38.03 13.53
CA VAL A 42 31.95 -38.69 13.82
C VAL A 42 30.90 -37.60 13.71
N THR A 43 30.27 -37.50 12.55
CA THR A 43 29.08 -36.68 12.34
C THR A 43 27.93 -37.37 13.07
N THR A 44 27.85 -37.16 14.39
CA THR A 44 26.63 -37.41 15.14
C THR A 44 25.53 -36.68 14.39
N PRO A 45 24.47 -37.34 13.91
CA PRO A 45 23.36 -36.62 13.33
C PRO A 45 22.82 -35.71 14.43
N MET A 46 22.93 -34.40 14.25
CA MET A 46 22.27 -33.46 15.14
C MET A 46 20.80 -33.84 15.12
N ALA A 47 20.29 -34.31 16.26
CA ALA A 47 18.87 -34.51 16.42
C ALA A 47 18.20 -33.19 16.05
N LYS A 48 17.36 -33.21 15.01
CA LYS A 48 16.69 -32.04 14.46
C LYS A 48 15.93 -31.39 15.63
N ALA A 49 16.48 -30.29 16.15
CA ALA A 49 15.93 -29.67 17.34
C ALA A 49 14.49 -29.26 17.04
N ASP A 50 13.55 -29.76 17.84
CA ASP A 50 12.14 -29.37 17.75
C ASP A 50 12.07 -27.85 17.87
N ASN A 51 11.85 -27.17 16.74
CA ASN A 51 12.04 -25.73 16.64
C ASN A 51 11.04 -25.07 17.61
N PRO A 52 11.50 -24.43 18.70
CA PRO A 52 10.67 -24.19 19.87
C PRO A 52 9.51 -23.27 19.51
N LYS A 53 8.28 -23.78 19.69
CA LYS A 53 7.05 -23.07 19.31
C LYS A 53 7.02 -21.68 19.93
N ILE A 54 6.86 -20.65 19.09
CA ILE A 54 6.76 -19.28 19.56
C ILE A 54 5.53 -19.13 20.45
N VAL A 55 5.72 -18.56 21.64
CA VAL A 55 4.62 -18.22 22.54
C VAL A 55 4.12 -16.83 22.16
N VAL A 56 3.00 -16.78 21.44
CA VAL A 56 2.37 -15.51 20.97
C VAL A 56 1.44 -14.85 22.00
N ASN A 57 1.57 -15.17 23.29
CA ASN A 57 0.61 -14.76 24.32
C ASN A 57 0.47 -13.25 24.48
N SER A 58 1.59 -12.52 24.45
CA SER A 58 1.57 -11.06 24.51
C SER A 58 1.02 -10.44 23.23
N LEU A 59 1.43 -10.96 22.07
CA LEU A 59 1.03 -10.49 20.74
C LEU A 59 -0.50 -10.45 20.56
N ARG A 60 -1.19 -11.48 21.05
CA ARG A 60 -2.66 -11.57 21.03
C ARG A 60 -3.40 -10.40 21.69
N ARG A 61 -2.75 -9.68 22.61
CA ARG A 61 -3.35 -8.63 23.46
C ARG A 61 -3.18 -7.21 22.93
N ILE A 62 -2.42 -7.00 21.86
CA ILE A 62 -2.30 -5.66 21.24
C ILE A 62 -3.71 -5.18 20.86
N PRO A 63 -4.15 -3.98 21.30
CA PRO A 63 -5.43 -3.43 20.89
C PRO A 63 -5.36 -2.99 19.42
N VAL A 64 -6.38 -3.37 18.65
CA VAL A 64 -6.52 -3.03 17.22
C VAL A 64 -7.91 -2.48 16.98
N PHE A 65 -8.00 -1.35 16.29
CA PHE A 65 -9.25 -0.84 15.76
C PHE A 65 -9.54 -1.49 14.40
N TYR A 66 -10.69 -2.13 14.25
CA TYR A 66 -11.12 -2.74 12.99
C TYR A 66 -12.65 -2.76 12.92
N GLU A 67 -13.23 -2.43 11.76
CA GLU A 67 -14.69 -2.34 11.55
C GLU A 67 -15.42 -1.51 12.64
N GLY A 68 -14.88 -0.32 12.97
CA GLY A 68 -15.53 0.60 13.90
C GLY A 68 -15.38 0.29 15.39
N ARG A 69 -14.66 -0.78 15.77
CA ARG A 69 -14.48 -1.18 17.19
C ARG A 69 -13.04 -1.56 17.53
N ILE A 70 -12.66 -1.37 18.79
CA ILE A 70 -11.38 -1.87 19.33
C ILE A 70 -11.56 -3.34 19.73
N MET A 71 -10.62 -4.20 19.33
CA MET A 71 -10.56 -5.61 19.70
C MET A 71 -9.11 -6.07 19.93
N PRO A 72 -8.86 -7.21 20.61
CA PRO A 72 -7.52 -7.79 20.68
C PRO A 72 -7.02 -8.24 19.30
N PHE A 73 -5.72 -8.18 19.07
CA PHE A 73 -5.08 -8.62 17.82
C PHE A 73 -5.40 -10.07 17.46
N GLU A 74 -5.61 -10.99 18.42
CA GLU A 74 -6.09 -12.35 18.10
C GLU A 74 -7.46 -12.36 17.42
N SER A 75 -8.38 -11.45 17.81
CA SER A 75 -9.72 -11.35 17.21
C SER A 75 -9.67 -10.73 15.82
N PHE A 76 -8.83 -9.71 15.62
CA PHE A 76 -8.54 -9.16 14.29
C PHE A 76 -7.91 -10.24 13.40
N ALA A 77 -6.85 -10.89 13.86
CA ALA A 77 -6.14 -11.91 13.10
C ALA A 77 -7.01 -13.12 12.78
N SER A 78 -7.94 -13.51 13.67
CA SER A 78 -8.91 -14.57 13.40
C SER A 78 -9.85 -14.21 12.25
N LYS A 79 -10.39 -12.98 12.23
CA LYS A 79 -11.23 -12.47 11.12
C LYS A 79 -10.49 -12.46 9.79
N ILE A 80 -9.25 -11.96 9.79
CA ILE A 80 -8.39 -11.91 8.61
C ILE A 80 -8.07 -13.32 8.08
N VAL A 81 -7.75 -14.26 8.96
CA VAL A 81 -7.43 -15.63 8.57
C VAL A 81 -8.67 -16.38 8.09
N GLU A 82 -9.84 -16.12 8.70
CA GLU A 82 -11.13 -16.59 8.21
C GLU A 82 -11.44 -16.03 6.81
N GLU A 83 -11.21 -14.74 6.58
CA GLU A 83 -11.37 -14.08 5.29
C GLU A 83 -10.48 -14.71 4.21
N ILE A 84 -9.16 -14.75 4.45
CA ILE A 84 -8.15 -15.18 3.45
C ILE A 84 -8.15 -16.69 3.23
N CYS A 85 -8.20 -17.48 4.31
CA CYS A 85 -8.05 -18.94 4.26
C CYS A 85 -9.40 -19.69 4.26
N ASN A 86 -10.53 -19.00 4.46
CA ASN A 86 -11.85 -19.62 4.64
C ASN A 86 -11.89 -20.65 5.81
N ASP A 87 -11.11 -20.41 6.87
CA ASP A 87 -11.08 -21.24 8.08
C ASP A 87 -11.24 -20.39 9.34
N ALA A 88 -12.41 -20.51 9.98
CA ALA A 88 -12.78 -19.82 11.21
C ALA A 88 -12.23 -20.48 12.49
N LYS A 89 -11.50 -21.61 12.39
CA LYS A 89 -11.06 -22.38 13.56
C LYS A 89 -9.72 -21.84 14.06
N GLY A 90 -9.58 -21.74 15.38
CA GLY A 90 -8.45 -21.06 16.07
C GLY A 90 -7.04 -21.67 15.90
N SER A 91 -6.80 -22.51 14.90
CA SER A 91 -5.50 -22.71 14.25
C SER A 91 -5.68 -23.37 12.89
N VAL A 92 -5.19 -22.71 11.83
CA VAL A 92 -5.18 -23.23 10.46
C VAL A 92 -3.99 -24.17 10.29
N THR A 93 -4.16 -25.26 9.55
CA THR A 93 -3.07 -26.20 9.23
C THR A 93 -2.91 -26.32 7.73
N PHE A 94 -1.76 -25.88 7.22
CA PHE A 94 -1.38 -26.11 5.83
C PHE A 94 -0.56 -27.40 5.74
N ASP A 95 -0.98 -28.31 4.87
CA ASP A 95 -0.32 -29.58 4.57
C ASP A 95 0.07 -29.55 3.09
N LEU A 96 1.29 -29.10 2.82
CA LEU A 96 1.77 -28.68 1.51
C LEU A 96 2.56 -29.78 0.78
N ARG A 97 2.63 -30.99 1.35
CA ARG A 97 3.39 -32.12 0.79
C ARG A 97 2.91 -32.48 -0.63
N SER A 98 1.60 -32.64 -0.82
CA SER A 98 1.02 -32.88 -2.15
C SER A 98 1.19 -31.69 -3.10
N TYR A 99 1.20 -30.46 -2.59
CA TYR A 99 1.49 -29.26 -3.41
C TYR A 99 2.95 -29.22 -3.90
N THR A 100 3.91 -29.61 -3.06
CA THR A 100 5.31 -29.73 -3.49
C THR A 100 5.52 -30.84 -4.52
N GLU A 101 4.79 -31.96 -4.40
CA GLU A 101 4.80 -33.03 -5.40
C GLU A 101 4.21 -32.54 -6.74
N PHE A 102 3.11 -31.78 -6.70
CA PHE A 102 2.46 -31.22 -7.89
C PHE A 102 3.35 -30.22 -8.65
N LYS A 103 3.86 -29.15 -7.99
CA LYS A 103 4.68 -28.14 -8.69
C LYS A 103 5.94 -28.76 -9.32
N VAL A 104 6.56 -29.75 -8.67
CA VAL A 104 7.71 -30.48 -9.23
C VAL A 104 7.33 -31.30 -10.47
N ALA A 105 6.17 -31.95 -10.49
CA ALA A 105 5.69 -32.70 -11.65
C ALA A 105 5.37 -31.80 -12.85
N ASP A 106 4.89 -30.58 -12.59
CA ASP A 106 4.55 -29.56 -13.58
C ASP A 106 5.78 -28.83 -14.19
N GLY A 107 6.99 -29.27 -13.86
CA GLY A 107 8.24 -28.56 -14.23
C GLY A 107 8.44 -27.23 -13.49
N GLY A 108 7.49 -26.84 -12.65
CA GLY A 108 7.55 -25.70 -11.75
C GLY A 108 8.57 -25.93 -10.64
N LEU A 109 9.81 -25.50 -10.88
CA LEU A 109 10.74 -25.20 -9.78
C LEU A 109 10.02 -24.26 -8.79
N LEU A 110 9.97 -24.67 -7.51
CA LEU A 110 9.95 -23.72 -6.41
C LEU A 110 11.23 -22.89 -6.54
N LYS A 111 11.19 -21.83 -7.35
CA LYS A 111 12.36 -21.05 -7.79
C LYS A 111 13.15 -20.46 -6.62
N ASP A 112 12.52 -20.36 -5.46
CA ASP A 112 13.20 -20.24 -4.18
C ASP A 112 12.48 -21.10 -3.11
N ASP A 113 13.06 -22.25 -2.80
CA ASP A 113 12.58 -23.20 -1.78
C ASP A 113 13.09 -22.84 -0.36
N SER A 114 13.83 -21.74 -0.19
CA SER A 114 14.34 -21.32 1.12
C SER A 114 13.20 -20.90 2.07
N GLY A 115 12.33 -19.98 1.63
CA GLY A 115 11.17 -19.53 2.40
C GLY A 115 10.20 -20.66 2.75
N PHE A 116 9.98 -21.59 1.81
CA PHE A 116 9.18 -22.79 2.05
C PHE A 116 9.79 -23.69 3.14
N LYS A 117 11.06 -24.08 3.01
CA LYS A 117 11.77 -24.90 4.01
C LYS A 117 11.84 -24.24 5.39
N GLU A 118 11.97 -22.92 5.46
CA GLU A 118 11.98 -22.17 6.72
C GLU A 118 10.61 -22.08 7.40
N LEU A 119 9.52 -22.01 6.63
CA LEU A 119 8.16 -21.91 7.18
C LEU A 119 7.56 -23.30 7.46
N PHE A 120 7.87 -24.28 6.61
CA PHE A 120 7.34 -25.65 6.58
C PHE A 120 8.46 -26.71 6.50
N PRO A 121 9.32 -26.86 7.53
CA PRO A 121 10.47 -27.78 7.54
C PRO A 121 10.11 -29.30 7.52
N GLU A 122 8.83 -29.63 7.39
CA GLU A 122 8.24 -30.97 7.27
C GLU A 122 7.15 -31.03 6.20
N GLY A 123 7.04 -29.99 5.37
CA GLY A 123 5.94 -29.80 4.41
C GLY A 123 4.57 -29.55 5.06
N LYS A 124 4.46 -29.54 6.39
CA LYS A 124 3.21 -29.33 7.14
C LYS A 124 3.44 -28.47 8.37
N ARG A 125 2.51 -27.55 8.68
CA ARG A 125 2.53 -26.76 9.92
C ARG A 125 1.14 -26.24 10.28
N SER A 126 0.82 -26.28 11.58
CA SER A 126 -0.32 -25.59 12.17
C SER A 126 0.11 -24.23 12.72
N TRP A 127 -0.68 -23.20 12.44
CA TRP A 127 -0.42 -21.81 12.80
C TRP A 127 -1.54 -21.27 13.68
N LYS A 128 -1.21 -20.41 14.66
CA LYS A 128 -2.24 -19.59 15.34
C LYS A 128 -2.54 -18.33 14.53
N PRO A 129 -3.78 -17.78 14.55
CA PRO A 129 -4.12 -16.62 13.72
C PRO A 129 -3.17 -15.43 13.92
N SER A 130 -2.91 -15.03 15.18
CA SER A 130 -1.91 -14.00 15.49
C SER A 130 -0.49 -14.32 15.01
N GLU A 131 -0.05 -15.58 15.07
CA GLU A 131 1.26 -16.03 14.58
C GLU A 131 1.35 -15.92 13.05
N LEU A 132 0.28 -16.33 12.35
CA LEU A 132 0.18 -16.32 10.89
C LEU A 132 0.15 -14.90 10.34
N VAL A 133 -0.73 -14.05 10.87
CA VAL A 133 -0.84 -12.64 10.47
C VAL A 133 0.45 -11.88 10.76
N TYR A 134 1.09 -12.11 11.90
CA TYR A 134 2.39 -11.50 12.20
C TYR A 134 3.49 -12.00 11.24
N SER A 135 3.48 -13.28 10.85
CA SER A 135 4.39 -13.79 9.81
C SER A 135 4.13 -13.14 8.45
N TRP A 136 2.88 -12.91 8.04
CA TRP A 136 2.57 -12.14 6.82
C TRP A 136 3.06 -10.68 6.88
N MET A 137 2.99 -10.05 8.05
CA MET A 137 3.48 -8.66 8.24
C MET A 137 5.01 -8.54 8.23
N VAL A 138 5.75 -9.56 8.72
CA VAL A 138 7.22 -9.48 8.88
C VAL A 138 8.01 -10.36 7.90
N GLU A 139 7.37 -11.27 7.17
CA GLU A 139 8.00 -12.21 6.24
C GLU A 139 7.15 -12.42 4.97
N GLY A 140 6.37 -11.43 4.56
CA GLY A 140 5.44 -11.52 3.41
C GLY A 140 6.09 -12.07 2.14
N GLU A 141 7.36 -11.73 1.90
CA GLU A 141 8.17 -12.23 0.79
C GLU A 141 8.33 -13.76 0.77
N LYS A 142 8.35 -14.41 1.94
CA LYS A 142 8.44 -15.88 2.06
C LYS A 142 7.12 -16.57 1.78
N TRP A 143 6.01 -15.84 1.84
CA TRP A 143 4.66 -16.36 1.60
C TRP A 143 4.24 -16.29 0.14
N GLU A 144 4.97 -15.58 -0.73
CA GLU A 144 4.59 -15.36 -2.14
C GLU A 144 4.29 -16.64 -2.90
N ASN A 145 5.07 -17.71 -2.68
CA ASN A 145 4.95 -18.99 -3.38
C ASN A 145 4.23 -20.08 -2.56
N ILE A 146 3.64 -19.70 -1.42
CA ILE A 146 2.98 -20.62 -0.49
C ILE A 146 1.46 -20.52 -0.68
N PRO A 147 0.74 -21.63 -0.92
CA PRO A 147 -0.69 -21.58 -1.15
C PRO A 147 -1.46 -21.55 0.18
N PHE A 148 -2.16 -20.45 0.42
CA PHE A 148 -3.03 -20.25 1.60
C PHE A 148 -4.29 -19.43 1.29
N ILE A 149 -4.36 -18.76 0.13
CA ILE A 149 -5.54 -17.99 -0.29
C ILE A 149 -6.59 -18.99 -0.78
N HIS A 150 -7.77 -19.02 -0.16
CA HIS A 150 -8.79 -20.02 -0.49
C HIS A 150 -9.38 -19.80 -1.89
N ALA A 151 -9.22 -20.81 -2.74
CA ALA A 151 -9.53 -20.80 -4.18
C ALA A 151 -10.08 -22.17 -4.61
N LYS A 152 -11.21 -22.60 -4.03
CA LYS A 152 -11.79 -23.95 -4.20
C LYS A 152 -12.61 -24.15 -5.49
N HIS A 153 -13.18 -23.10 -6.06
CA HIS A 153 -14.11 -23.23 -7.20
C HIS A 153 -13.38 -23.52 -8.50
N ASN A 154 -13.69 -24.64 -9.16
CA ASN A 154 -12.95 -25.12 -10.33
C ASN A 154 -12.93 -24.11 -11.49
N ASP A 155 -14.03 -23.41 -11.75
CA ASP A 155 -14.07 -22.44 -12.86
C ASP A 155 -13.26 -21.18 -12.53
N VAL A 156 -13.27 -20.72 -11.28
CA VAL A 156 -12.37 -19.66 -10.78
C VAL A 156 -10.90 -20.08 -10.87
N ARG A 157 -10.59 -21.36 -10.66
CA ARG A 157 -9.22 -21.89 -10.77
C ARG A 157 -8.71 -21.91 -12.21
N LYS A 158 -9.56 -22.22 -13.20
CA LYS A 158 -9.21 -22.11 -14.63
C LYS A 158 -8.82 -20.68 -15.01
N VAL A 159 -9.58 -19.68 -14.55
CA VAL A 159 -9.30 -18.24 -14.79
C VAL A 159 -7.89 -17.83 -14.36
N ILE A 160 -7.33 -18.48 -13.33
CA ILE A 160 -5.98 -18.21 -12.81
C ILE A 160 -4.92 -19.25 -13.24
N GLY A 161 -5.26 -20.18 -14.13
CA GLY A 161 -4.34 -21.22 -14.62
C GLY A 161 -4.01 -22.31 -13.60
N LEU A 162 -4.86 -22.51 -12.59
CA LEU A 162 -4.67 -23.55 -11.59
C LEU A 162 -5.46 -24.83 -11.90
N PRO A 163 -4.90 -26.02 -11.60
CA PRO A 163 -5.57 -27.29 -11.83
C PRO A 163 -6.88 -27.40 -11.04
N VAL A 164 -7.85 -28.12 -11.58
CA VAL A 164 -9.12 -28.49 -10.92
C VAL A 164 -8.86 -28.98 -9.48
N ALA A 165 -9.58 -28.44 -8.51
CA ALA A 165 -9.37 -28.74 -7.10
C ALA A 165 -9.93 -30.12 -6.74
N ASP A 166 -9.09 -30.95 -6.13
CA ASP A 166 -9.53 -31.98 -5.20
C ASP A 166 -9.49 -31.46 -3.75
N MET A 167 -9.51 -32.36 -2.76
CA MET A 167 -9.40 -31.98 -1.35
C MET A 167 -8.01 -31.44 -0.94
N ALA A 168 -6.95 -31.68 -1.71
CA ALA A 168 -5.59 -31.23 -1.44
C ALA A 168 -5.29 -29.85 -2.07
N TYR A 169 -5.95 -29.48 -3.17
CA TYR A 169 -5.67 -28.24 -3.92
C TYR A 169 -6.74 -27.15 -3.76
N MET A 170 -7.23 -26.88 -2.54
CA MET A 170 -8.23 -25.82 -2.29
C MET A 170 -7.66 -24.39 -2.22
N TYR A 171 -6.34 -24.22 -2.27
CA TYR A 171 -5.67 -22.93 -2.09
C TYR A 171 -4.92 -22.49 -3.37
N ALA A 172 -4.57 -21.21 -3.41
CA ALA A 172 -3.68 -20.57 -4.36
C ALA A 172 -2.59 -19.80 -3.60
N ALA A 173 -1.39 -19.70 -4.19
CA ALA A 173 -0.32 -18.84 -3.69
C ALA A 173 -0.48 -17.40 -4.24
N PRO A 174 -0.04 -16.36 -3.51
CA PRO A 174 0.00 -14.98 -4.01
C PRO A 174 0.60 -14.85 -5.42
N SER A 175 1.66 -15.62 -5.72
CA SER A 175 2.33 -15.63 -7.01
C SER A 175 1.55 -16.33 -8.13
N ASP A 176 0.63 -17.25 -7.81
CA ASP A 176 -0.28 -17.84 -8.79
C ASP A 176 -1.31 -16.80 -9.28
N LEU A 177 -1.68 -15.83 -8.42
CA LEU A 177 -2.60 -14.74 -8.80
C LEU A 177 -1.86 -13.60 -9.53
N SER A 178 -0.67 -13.20 -9.08
CA SER A 178 0.08 -12.12 -9.76
C SER A 178 0.64 -12.53 -11.12
N ASN A 179 0.90 -13.82 -11.33
CA ASN A 179 1.45 -14.38 -12.56
C ASN A 179 0.48 -15.36 -13.23
N SER A 180 -0.84 -15.17 -13.03
CA SER A 180 -1.89 -16.04 -13.55
C SER A 180 -1.72 -16.31 -15.04
N VAL A 181 -1.91 -17.56 -15.47
CA VAL A 181 -1.83 -17.97 -16.88
C VAL A 181 -3.24 -18.38 -17.35
N GLY A 182 -3.60 -18.09 -18.60
CA GLY A 182 -4.87 -18.51 -19.19
C GLY A 182 -4.88 -19.97 -19.64
N ASP A 183 -6.06 -20.48 -20.04
CA ASP A 183 -6.25 -21.84 -20.59
C ASP A 183 -5.45 -22.11 -21.89
N ASP A 184 -4.87 -21.07 -22.51
CA ASP A 184 -4.08 -21.09 -23.74
C ASP A 184 -2.58 -20.80 -23.51
N ASP A 185 -2.09 -21.00 -22.28
CA ASP A 185 -0.74 -20.65 -21.81
C ASP A 185 -0.38 -19.15 -21.91
N THR A 186 -1.34 -18.25 -22.14
CA THR A 186 -1.07 -16.80 -22.15
C THR A 186 -0.86 -16.25 -20.74
N VAL A 187 0.24 -15.52 -20.53
CA VAL A 187 0.49 -14.81 -19.27
C VAL A 187 -0.53 -13.68 -19.12
N GLY A 188 -1.24 -13.65 -17.99
CA GLY A 188 -2.27 -12.65 -17.69
C GLY A 188 -3.71 -13.17 -17.70
N GLY A 189 -3.97 -14.47 -17.52
CA GLY A 189 -5.33 -15.04 -17.55
C GLY A 189 -6.36 -14.31 -16.68
N LEU A 190 -6.02 -13.97 -15.43
CA LEU A 190 -6.87 -13.18 -14.53
C LEU A 190 -7.06 -11.74 -15.01
N LEU A 191 -6.06 -11.17 -15.67
CA LEU A 191 -6.11 -9.80 -16.21
C LEU A 191 -7.06 -9.73 -17.41
N ALA A 192 -6.96 -10.72 -18.32
CA ALA A 192 -7.84 -10.86 -19.46
C ALA A 192 -9.30 -11.09 -19.03
N TRP A 193 -9.53 -11.93 -18.01
CA TRP A 193 -10.88 -12.10 -17.43
C TRP A 193 -11.45 -10.78 -16.89
N LEU A 194 -10.65 -10.01 -16.15
CA LEU A 194 -11.10 -8.71 -15.63
C LEU A 194 -11.45 -7.71 -16.76
N GLN A 195 -10.70 -7.70 -17.86
CA GLN A 195 -11.02 -6.92 -19.06
C GLN A 195 -12.33 -7.38 -19.72
N GLU A 196 -12.56 -8.69 -19.83
CA GLU A 196 -13.79 -9.26 -20.39
C GLU A 196 -15.02 -8.88 -19.54
N VAL A 197 -14.92 -8.99 -18.21
CA VAL A 197 -15.99 -8.62 -17.27
C VAL A 197 -16.31 -7.13 -17.33
N ASP A 198 -15.31 -6.26 -17.44
CA ASP A 198 -15.56 -4.81 -17.55
C ASP A 198 -16.15 -4.42 -18.92
N THR A 199 -15.79 -5.15 -19.98
CA THR A 199 -16.43 -5.02 -21.30
C THR A 199 -17.91 -5.43 -21.23
N LYS A 200 -18.22 -6.63 -20.70
CA LYS A 200 -19.60 -7.11 -20.48
C LYS A 200 -20.41 -6.12 -19.64
N ARG A 201 -19.81 -5.58 -18.57
CA ARG A 201 -20.42 -4.56 -17.71
C ARG A 201 -20.74 -3.29 -18.50
N SER A 202 -19.81 -2.78 -19.28
CA SER A 202 -19.98 -1.58 -20.09
C SER A 202 -21.10 -1.74 -21.12
N GLU A 203 -21.14 -2.87 -21.82
CA GLU A 203 -22.20 -3.22 -22.77
C GLU A 203 -23.57 -3.38 -22.10
N ALA A 204 -23.64 -4.04 -20.95
CA ALA A 204 -24.87 -4.23 -20.18
C ALA A 204 -25.41 -2.90 -19.62
N MET A 205 -24.53 -2.03 -19.12
CA MET A 205 -24.89 -0.67 -18.67
C MET A 205 -25.37 0.21 -19.83
N ALA A 206 -24.79 0.10 -21.02
CA ALA A 206 -25.21 0.85 -22.20
C ALA A 206 -26.55 0.35 -22.80
N SER A 207 -26.84 -0.96 -22.70
CA SER A 207 -28.01 -1.59 -23.33
C SER A 207 -29.22 -1.75 -22.41
N THR A 208 -29.00 -2.07 -21.13
CA THR A 208 -30.07 -2.36 -20.14
C THR A 208 -30.05 -1.43 -18.93
N GLY A 209 -28.95 -0.70 -18.71
CA GLY A 209 -28.76 0.13 -17.52
C GLY A 209 -28.37 -0.65 -16.25
N SER A 210 -28.12 -1.96 -16.36
CA SER A 210 -27.73 -2.80 -15.22
C SER A 210 -26.80 -3.95 -15.64
N PHE A 211 -25.82 -4.27 -14.81
CA PHE A 211 -24.98 -5.46 -14.94
C PHE A 211 -25.22 -6.38 -13.74
N THR A 212 -25.42 -7.68 -13.99
CA THR A 212 -25.47 -8.71 -12.95
C THR A 212 -24.28 -9.65 -13.17
N PRO A 213 -23.34 -9.76 -12.22
CA PRO A 213 -22.21 -10.68 -12.34
C PRO A 213 -22.69 -12.13 -12.36
N ASP A 214 -21.96 -13.01 -13.04
CA ASP A 214 -22.21 -14.44 -12.98
C ASP A 214 -21.52 -15.11 -11.75
N PRO A 215 -21.82 -16.38 -11.42
CA PRO A 215 -21.20 -17.03 -10.26
C PRO A 215 -19.68 -17.22 -10.33
N VAL A 216 -19.08 -17.17 -11.53
CA VAL A 216 -17.62 -17.19 -11.72
C VAL A 216 -17.07 -15.80 -11.46
N ASP A 217 -17.73 -14.74 -11.95
CA ASP A 217 -17.39 -13.35 -11.62
C ASP A 217 -17.39 -13.11 -10.11
N GLU A 218 -18.45 -13.53 -9.41
CA GLU A 218 -18.53 -13.43 -7.95
C GLU A 218 -17.38 -14.20 -7.27
N GLY A 219 -17.06 -15.40 -7.76
CA GLY A 219 -15.96 -16.22 -7.25
C GLY A 219 -14.57 -15.62 -7.48
N VAL A 220 -14.34 -14.98 -8.63
CA VAL A 220 -13.10 -14.26 -8.96
C VAL A 220 -12.96 -12.99 -8.10
N ASN A 221 -14.05 -12.21 -7.94
CA ASN A 221 -14.07 -11.03 -7.08
C ASN A 221 -13.79 -11.39 -5.61
N GLU A 222 -14.38 -12.47 -5.10
CA GLU A 222 -14.10 -12.98 -3.76
C GLU A 222 -12.63 -13.44 -3.60
N LEU A 223 -12.06 -14.11 -4.61
CA LEU A 223 -10.64 -14.48 -4.61
C LEU A 223 -9.73 -13.24 -4.58
N LEU A 224 -10.03 -12.23 -5.39
CA LEU A 224 -9.30 -10.96 -5.41
C LEU A 224 -9.40 -10.21 -4.08
N ARG A 225 -10.58 -10.20 -3.43
CA ARG A 225 -10.76 -9.61 -2.10
C ARG A 225 -9.86 -10.28 -1.05
N ARG A 226 -9.81 -11.62 -1.03
CA ARG A 226 -8.89 -12.38 -0.13
C ARG A 226 -7.44 -12.01 -0.38
N TYR A 227 -7.07 -11.82 -1.64
CA TYR A 227 -5.72 -11.43 -2.01
C TYR A 227 -5.40 -9.97 -1.65
N GLU A 228 -6.34 -9.04 -1.81
CA GLU A 228 -6.24 -7.65 -1.34
C GLU A 228 -6.08 -7.60 0.19
N ALA A 229 -6.79 -8.44 0.94
CA ALA A 229 -6.65 -8.55 2.39
C ALA A 229 -5.25 -9.02 2.81
N PHE A 230 -4.68 -10.03 2.14
CA PHE A 230 -3.27 -10.43 2.34
C PHE A 230 -2.32 -9.26 2.04
N ARG A 231 -2.44 -8.64 0.85
CA ARG A 231 -1.58 -7.54 0.39
C ARG A 231 -1.67 -6.29 1.25
N SER A 232 -2.82 -6.03 1.86
CA SER A 232 -3.02 -4.95 2.82
C SER A 232 -2.24 -5.15 4.12
N ILE A 233 -2.05 -6.40 4.53
CA ILE A 233 -1.39 -6.78 5.79
C ILE A 233 0.10 -6.95 5.58
N SER A 234 0.50 -7.62 4.50
CA SER A 234 1.89 -7.75 4.05
C SER A 234 2.43 -6.49 3.36
N LEU A 235 1.77 -5.32 3.54
CA LEU A 235 2.13 -4.08 2.87
C LEU A 235 3.51 -3.59 3.35
N ASN A 236 4.54 -3.88 2.55
CA ASN A 236 5.82 -3.20 2.65
C ASN A 236 5.66 -1.78 2.09
N ALA A 237 5.45 -0.79 2.96
CA ALA A 237 5.28 0.58 2.52
C ALA A 237 6.59 1.23 2.02
N SER A 238 7.74 0.55 2.10
CA SER A 238 9.00 0.97 1.44
C SER A 238 9.19 0.36 0.04
N ALA A 239 8.28 -0.49 -0.45
CA ALA A 239 8.27 -0.92 -1.84
C ALA A 239 7.84 0.23 -2.78
N ALA A 240 8.13 0.10 -4.08
CA ALA A 240 7.61 1.00 -5.11
C ALA A 240 6.09 1.12 -5.04
N LEU A 241 5.55 2.31 -5.32
CA LEU A 241 4.11 2.50 -5.44
C LEU A 241 3.64 1.84 -6.73
N THR A 242 2.70 0.90 -6.62
CA THR A 242 2.08 0.25 -7.77
C THR A 242 0.58 0.45 -7.77
N HIS A 243 -0.02 0.46 -8.96
CA HIS A 243 -1.46 0.38 -9.14
C HIS A 243 -1.77 -0.63 -10.25
N SER A 244 -2.30 -1.77 -9.85
CA SER A 244 -2.78 -2.82 -10.74
C SER A 244 -4.14 -3.30 -10.20
N PRO A 245 -5.10 -3.67 -11.06
CA PRO A 245 -6.33 -4.31 -10.62
C PRO A 245 -6.10 -5.70 -10.00
N ILE A 246 -4.95 -6.32 -10.25
CA ILE A 246 -4.45 -7.46 -9.48
C ILE A 246 -3.42 -6.92 -8.47
N PRO A 247 -3.68 -6.91 -7.15
CA PRO A 247 -2.83 -6.21 -6.19
C PRO A 247 -1.47 -6.91 -6.03
N VAL A 248 -0.41 -6.31 -6.59
CA VAL A 248 0.97 -6.78 -6.45
C VAL A 248 1.63 -6.22 -5.16
N ALA A 249 2.87 -6.60 -4.87
CA ALA A 249 3.64 -5.98 -3.80
C ALA A 249 3.73 -4.46 -3.98
N GLY A 250 3.52 -3.69 -2.90
CA GLY A 250 3.48 -2.23 -2.95
C GLY A 250 2.17 -1.61 -3.48
N ALA A 251 1.18 -2.43 -3.86
CA ALA A 251 -0.10 -1.92 -4.37
C ALA A 251 -0.84 -1.14 -3.29
N ARG A 252 -1.19 0.12 -3.58
CA ARG A 252 -1.90 1.01 -2.63
C ARG A 252 -3.23 1.47 -3.24
N GLY A 253 -4.15 0.53 -3.42
CA GLY A 253 -5.48 0.79 -4.00
C GLY A 253 -6.28 1.84 -3.23
N ASN A 254 -6.11 1.90 -1.91
CA ASN A 254 -6.75 2.92 -1.06
C ASN A 254 -6.21 4.34 -1.34
N PHE A 255 -4.91 4.47 -1.64
CA PHE A 255 -4.30 5.74 -2.06
C PHE A 255 -4.88 6.19 -3.40
N MET A 256 -4.95 5.29 -4.39
CA MET A 256 -5.49 5.62 -5.71
C MET A 256 -6.97 5.99 -5.66
N GLY A 257 -7.81 5.22 -4.96
CA GLY A 257 -9.22 5.58 -4.77
C GLY A 257 -9.43 6.91 -4.03
N THR A 258 -8.50 7.30 -3.15
CA THR A 258 -8.52 8.61 -2.48
C THR A 258 -8.07 9.73 -3.41
N PHE A 259 -7.05 9.49 -4.23
CA PHE A 259 -6.60 10.42 -5.26
C PHE A 259 -7.65 10.62 -6.37
N ASP A 260 -8.40 9.57 -6.73
CA ASP A 260 -9.53 9.66 -7.67
C ASP A 260 -10.67 10.51 -7.09
N ARG A 261 -11.06 10.29 -5.83
CA ARG A 261 -12.04 11.18 -5.12
C ARG A 261 -11.58 12.63 -5.13
N PHE A 262 -10.31 12.88 -4.79
CA PHE A 262 -9.71 14.21 -4.77
C PHE A 262 -9.76 14.87 -6.16
N PHE A 263 -9.35 14.14 -7.21
CA PHE A 263 -9.32 14.64 -8.58
C PHE A 263 -10.73 14.89 -9.15
N ASN A 264 -11.72 14.09 -8.74
CA ASN A 264 -13.11 14.28 -9.12
C ASN A 264 -13.67 15.61 -8.58
N ILE A 265 -13.43 15.99 -7.33
CA ILE A 265 -13.87 17.29 -6.78
C ILE A 265 -13.29 18.48 -7.57
N LEU A 266 -12.03 18.36 -8.02
CA LEU A 266 -11.39 19.39 -8.83
C LEU A 266 -11.99 19.52 -10.23
N THR A 267 -12.34 18.39 -10.86
CA THR A 267 -12.73 18.33 -12.27
C THR A 267 -14.23 18.29 -12.51
N GLN A 268 -15.04 17.96 -11.49
CA GLN A 268 -16.49 17.98 -11.56
C GLN A 268 -17.01 19.40 -11.82
N SER A 269 -17.69 19.56 -12.96
CA SER A 269 -18.43 20.77 -13.30
C SER A 269 -19.59 21.00 -12.32
N ASN A 270 -19.82 22.26 -11.98
CA ASN A 270 -21.03 22.70 -11.28
C ASN A 270 -22.21 22.90 -12.24
N ALA A 271 -23.30 23.49 -11.75
CA ALA A 271 -24.50 23.78 -12.55
C ALA A 271 -24.27 24.77 -13.71
N GLU A 272 -23.22 25.60 -13.66
CA GLU A 272 -22.83 26.51 -14.73
C GLU A 272 -21.88 25.84 -15.76
N GLY A 273 -21.50 24.58 -15.54
CA GLY A 273 -20.56 23.83 -16.38
C GLY A 273 -19.08 24.01 -16.02
N GLU A 274 -18.76 24.92 -15.10
CA GLU A 274 -17.39 25.23 -14.67
C GLU A 274 -16.89 24.26 -13.60
N SER A 275 -15.66 23.77 -13.74
CA SER A 275 -14.98 22.97 -12.71
C SER A 275 -14.20 23.86 -11.72
N MET A 276 -13.91 23.32 -10.54
CA MET A 276 -13.04 24.01 -9.57
C MET A 276 -11.66 24.28 -10.16
N LEU A 277 -11.10 23.34 -10.94
CA LEU A 277 -9.82 23.49 -11.61
C LEU A 277 -9.80 24.70 -12.56
N GLN A 278 -10.84 24.90 -13.37
CA GLN A 278 -10.96 26.06 -14.26
C GLN A 278 -11.02 27.37 -13.47
N ARG A 279 -11.80 27.41 -12.39
CA ARG A 279 -11.89 28.59 -11.51
C ARG A 279 -10.55 28.91 -10.84
N LEU A 280 -9.85 27.90 -10.31
CA LEU A 280 -8.51 28.06 -9.75
C LEU A 280 -7.52 28.60 -10.80
N GLN A 281 -7.58 28.12 -12.06
CA GLN A 281 -6.75 28.65 -13.15
C GLN A 281 -7.04 30.14 -13.45
N MET A 282 -8.29 30.59 -13.32
CA MET A 282 -8.62 32.02 -13.41
C MET A 282 -8.00 32.80 -12.23
N PHE A 283 -8.14 32.30 -10.99
CA PHE A 283 -7.58 32.92 -9.80
C PHE A 283 -6.05 33.04 -9.81
N ALA A 284 -5.34 32.09 -10.42
CA ALA A 284 -3.89 32.17 -10.60
C ALA A 284 -3.44 33.44 -11.38
N GLN A 285 -4.29 33.96 -12.28
CA GLN A 285 -4.01 35.14 -13.12
C GLN A 285 -4.42 36.48 -12.47
N ILE A 286 -5.11 36.45 -11.32
CA ILE A 286 -5.54 37.67 -10.63
C ILE A 286 -4.36 38.26 -9.84
N GLN A 287 -4.26 39.59 -9.80
CA GLN A 287 -3.18 40.31 -9.09
C GLN A 287 -3.26 40.23 -7.54
N ASP A 288 -4.16 39.43 -6.98
CA ASP A 288 -4.21 39.20 -5.54
C ASP A 288 -3.12 38.21 -5.13
N ALA A 289 -2.08 38.73 -4.48
CA ALA A 289 -0.87 37.99 -4.17
C ALA A 289 -1.12 36.78 -3.25
N ASP A 290 -2.10 36.86 -2.35
CA ASP A 290 -2.36 35.79 -1.37
C ASP A 290 -3.03 34.59 -2.05
N ILE A 291 -4.13 34.82 -2.79
CA ILE A 291 -4.81 33.74 -3.52
C ILE A 291 -3.91 33.19 -4.63
N SER A 292 -3.29 34.04 -5.46
CA SER A 292 -2.45 33.55 -6.55
C SER A 292 -1.29 32.69 -6.02
N THR A 293 -0.67 33.07 -4.90
CA THR A 293 0.36 32.25 -4.25
C THR A 293 -0.19 30.90 -3.78
N ALA A 294 -1.32 30.88 -3.06
CA ALA A 294 -1.92 29.64 -2.55
C ALA A 294 -2.39 28.69 -3.66
N VAL A 295 -2.96 29.24 -4.73
CA VAL A 295 -3.34 28.49 -5.95
C VAL A 295 -2.11 27.89 -6.62
N ASN A 296 -1.07 28.69 -6.85
CA ASN A 296 0.16 28.23 -7.52
C ASN A 296 0.90 27.16 -6.67
N GLN A 297 0.93 27.31 -5.35
CA GLN A 297 1.44 26.27 -4.45
C GLN A 297 0.61 24.99 -4.53
N THR A 298 -0.71 25.09 -4.50
CA THR A 298 -1.62 23.94 -4.63
C THR A 298 -1.40 23.24 -5.97
N PHE A 299 -1.35 23.96 -7.09
CA PHE A 299 -1.06 23.40 -8.40
C PHE A 299 0.34 22.76 -8.50
N ALA A 300 1.37 23.34 -7.89
CA ALA A 300 2.70 22.73 -7.88
C ALA A 300 2.71 21.35 -7.18
N GLN A 301 2.02 21.22 -6.03
CA GLN A 301 1.90 19.93 -5.35
C GLN A 301 1.04 18.94 -6.15
N LEU A 302 -0.08 19.41 -6.72
CA LEU A 302 -0.97 18.55 -7.50
C LEU A 302 -0.32 18.06 -8.79
N GLN A 303 0.40 18.91 -9.51
CA GLN A 303 1.15 18.50 -10.70
C GLN A 303 2.20 17.46 -10.32
N SER A 304 2.96 17.70 -9.24
CA SER A 304 3.94 16.74 -8.73
C SER A 304 3.32 15.37 -8.37
N ILE A 305 2.11 15.34 -7.80
CA ILE A 305 1.39 14.09 -7.53
C ILE A 305 0.86 13.46 -8.83
N VAL A 306 0.31 14.25 -9.75
CA VAL A 306 -0.19 13.78 -11.06
C VAL A 306 0.95 13.15 -11.86
N ASP A 307 2.07 13.86 -12.06
CA ASP A 307 3.23 13.37 -12.83
C ASP A 307 3.75 12.04 -12.26
N GLN A 308 3.79 11.91 -10.94
CA GLN A 308 4.24 10.70 -10.24
C GLN A 308 3.20 9.57 -10.17
N THR A 309 1.93 9.85 -10.46
CA THR A 309 0.84 8.85 -10.46
C THR A 309 0.27 8.56 -11.85
N GLU A 310 0.63 9.34 -12.87
CA GLU A 310 0.13 9.16 -14.24
C GLU A 310 0.61 7.84 -14.83
N GLY A 311 1.88 7.45 -14.63
CA GLY A 311 2.39 6.13 -15.02
C GLY A 311 1.61 4.97 -14.38
N LEU A 312 1.14 5.17 -13.14
CA LEU A 312 0.38 4.19 -12.38
C LEU A 312 -1.10 4.14 -12.79
N ARG A 313 -1.69 5.30 -13.09
CA ARG A 313 -3.04 5.40 -13.69
C ARG A 313 -3.08 4.86 -15.11
N GLY A 314 -2.00 5.01 -15.89
CA GLY A 314 -1.86 4.39 -17.21
C GLY A 314 -1.92 2.87 -17.13
N GLN A 315 -1.17 2.26 -16.21
CA GLN A 315 -1.22 0.82 -15.91
C GLN A 315 -2.62 0.37 -15.47
N GLY A 316 -3.30 1.11 -14.60
CA GLY A 316 -4.67 0.79 -14.18
C GLY A 316 -5.73 0.94 -15.28
N ARG A 317 -5.69 2.04 -16.06
CA ARG A 317 -6.71 2.36 -17.07
C ARG A 317 -6.59 1.55 -18.37
N ALA A 318 -5.40 1.10 -18.75
CA ALA A 318 -5.23 0.18 -19.88
C ALA A 318 -5.84 -1.22 -19.62
N VAL A 319 -6.26 -1.50 -18.38
CA VAL A 319 -6.95 -2.74 -18.00
C VAL A 319 -8.47 -2.53 -17.81
N ILE A 320 -8.91 -1.30 -17.49
CA ILE A 320 -10.32 -0.98 -17.21
C ILE A 320 -10.84 0.00 -18.28
N GLY A 321 -10.53 -0.27 -19.55
CA GLY A 321 -10.92 0.56 -20.69
C GLY A 321 -10.20 0.20 -21.99
N ASN A 322 -10.81 0.56 -23.13
CA ASN A 322 -10.46 0.15 -24.51
C ASN A 322 -9.09 0.62 -25.08
N GLN A 323 -8.06 0.82 -24.26
CA GLN A 323 -6.69 1.03 -24.74
C GLN A 323 -5.89 -0.26 -24.64
N ILE A 324 -5.52 -0.80 -25.80
CA ILE A 324 -4.66 -1.99 -25.92
C ILE A 324 -3.38 -1.77 -25.11
N ILE A 325 -3.13 -2.63 -24.14
CA ILE A 325 -1.86 -2.64 -23.39
C ILE A 325 -0.73 -2.88 -24.40
N PRO A 326 0.32 -2.04 -24.45
CA PRO A 326 1.55 -2.40 -25.14
C PRO A 326 2.09 -3.72 -24.56
N ALA A 327 2.57 -4.63 -25.41
CA ALA A 327 3.00 -5.96 -24.98
C ALA A 327 4.12 -5.96 -23.91
N GLU A 328 4.79 -4.81 -23.75
CA GLU A 328 5.68 -4.50 -22.64
C GLU A 328 4.96 -3.46 -21.77
N LEU A 329 4.55 -3.86 -20.55
CA LEU A 329 4.29 -2.88 -19.50
C LEU A 329 5.53 -1.98 -19.40
N PRO A 330 5.39 -0.64 -19.39
CA PRO A 330 6.55 0.22 -19.25
C PRO A 330 7.30 -0.20 -17.98
N GLU A 331 8.62 -0.43 -18.11
CA GLU A 331 9.49 -0.73 -16.97
C GLU A 331 9.09 0.18 -15.83
N THR A 332 8.73 -0.41 -14.69
CA THR A 332 8.07 0.33 -13.60
C THR A 332 8.89 1.55 -13.29
N SER A 333 8.39 2.72 -13.69
CA SER A 333 9.05 3.98 -13.40
C SER A 333 9.16 4.04 -11.89
N ASP A 334 10.37 3.93 -11.36
CA ASP A 334 10.62 3.93 -9.93
C ASP A 334 10.17 5.29 -9.39
N VAL A 335 8.90 5.37 -8.99
CA VAL A 335 8.32 6.56 -8.38
C VAL A 335 9.10 6.76 -7.10
N GLU A 336 9.96 7.78 -7.08
CA GLU A 336 10.73 8.15 -5.89
C GLU A 336 9.74 8.44 -4.77
N LEU A 337 9.55 7.45 -3.89
CA LEU A 337 8.52 7.48 -2.86
C LEU A 337 8.70 8.70 -1.95
N GLU A 338 9.94 9.17 -1.76
CA GLU A 338 10.27 10.40 -1.04
C GLU A 338 9.76 11.66 -1.72
N SER A 339 9.80 11.73 -3.06
CA SER A 339 9.27 12.87 -3.83
C SER A 339 7.75 12.92 -3.74
N LEU A 340 7.08 11.77 -3.88
CA LEU A 340 5.63 11.68 -3.73
C LEU A 340 5.22 11.99 -2.29
N GLN A 341 5.90 11.42 -1.30
CA GLN A 341 5.68 11.70 0.12
C GLN A 341 5.83 13.19 0.42
N ARG A 342 6.83 13.87 -0.17
CA ARG A 342 7.02 15.31 -0.01
C ARG A 342 5.84 16.09 -0.59
N ALA A 343 5.38 15.75 -1.80
CA ALA A 343 4.27 16.46 -2.43
C ALA A 343 2.94 16.24 -1.69
N VAL A 344 2.63 14.99 -1.33
CA VAL A 344 1.42 14.63 -0.60
C VAL A 344 1.43 15.23 0.81
N SER A 345 2.58 15.30 1.51
CA SER A 345 2.68 15.92 2.85
C SER A 345 2.58 17.45 2.85
N GLN A 346 2.92 18.13 1.76
CA GLN A 346 2.79 19.60 1.62
C GLN A 346 1.39 20.04 1.15
N LEU A 347 0.60 19.13 0.59
CA LEU A 347 -0.73 19.45 0.03
C LEU A 347 -1.75 19.98 1.07
N PRO A 348 -1.85 19.47 2.31
CA PRO A 348 -2.78 20.01 3.31
C PRO A 348 -2.52 21.48 3.68
N ASP A 349 -1.25 21.90 3.75
CA ASP A 349 -0.86 23.29 4.08
C ASP A 349 -1.16 24.25 2.91
N ALA A 350 -0.89 23.81 1.67
CA ALA A 350 -1.25 24.56 0.46
C ALA A 350 -2.77 24.77 0.38
N LEU A 351 -3.57 23.72 0.64
CA LEU A 351 -5.03 23.80 0.66
C LEU A 351 -5.57 24.62 1.84
N GLY A 352 -4.89 24.60 3.00
CA GLY A 352 -5.22 25.48 4.13
C GLY A 352 -4.95 26.96 3.83
N SER A 353 -3.89 27.25 3.05
CA SER A 353 -3.61 28.60 2.56
C SER A 353 -4.66 29.05 1.55
N LEU A 354 -5.12 28.14 0.69
CA LEU A 354 -6.18 28.38 -0.29
C LEU A 354 -7.54 28.65 0.37
N GLU A 355 -7.92 27.84 1.37
CA GLU A 355 -9.10 28.03 2.23
C GLU A 355 -9.09 29.43 2.87
N ALA A 356 -7.98 29.82 3.49
CA ALA A 356 -7.84 31.13 4.14
C ALA A 356 -7.89 32.29 3.12
N GLY A 357 -7.32 32.09 1.93
CA GLY A 357 -7.38 33.05 0.82
C GLY A 357 -8.81 33.32 0.36
N PHE A 358 -9.61 32.26 0.14
CA PHE A 358 -11.02 32.42 -0.25
C PHE A 358 -11.86 33.11 0.82
N ARG A 359 -11.73 32.70 2.10
CA ARG A 359 -12.42 33.36 3.21
C ARG A 359 -12.11 34.85 3.28
N LYS A 360 -10.83 35.22 3.11
CA LYS A 360 -10.39 36.63 3.10
C LYS A 360 -11.02 37.44 1.95
N GLN A 361 -11.25 36.86 0.77
CA GLN A 361 -11.92 37.59 -0.32
C GLN A 361 -13.43 37.70 -0.10
N ASP A 362 -14.08 36.69 0.49
CA ASP A 362 -15.49 36.79 0.88
C ASP A 362 -15.70 37.92 1.91
N GLU A 363 -14.88 37.96 2.97
CA GLU A 363 -14.84 39.06 3.94
C GLU A 363 -14.62 40.43 3.28
N ARG A 364 -13.69 40.51 2.30
CA ARG A 364 -13.45 41.75 1.54
C ARG A 364 -14.61 42.13 0.63
N LEU A 365 -15.31 41.19 0.01
CA LEU A 365 -16.50 41.51 -0.79
C LEU A 365 -17.65 42.06 0.05
N VAL A 366 -17.79 41.61 1.30
CA VAL A 366 -18.76 42.18 2.24
C VAL A 366 -18.43 43.64 2.59
N VAL A 367 -17.14 43.99 2.71
CA VAL A 367 -16.69 45.32 3.17
C VAL A 367 -16.40 46.32 2.04
N GLU A 368 -15.73 45.86 0.97
CA GLU A 368 -15.20 46.68 -0.14
C GLU A 368 -16.07 46.58 -1.41
N GLY A 369 -17.08 45.70 -1.44
CA GLY A 369 -17.86 45.34 -2.63
C GLY A 369 -18.75 46.43 -3.25
N GLY A 370 -18.76 47.66 -2.72
CA GLY A 370 -19.69 48.74 -3.09
C GLY A 370 -19.63 49.28 -4.53
N ASN A 371 -18.78 48.71 -5.40
CA ASN A 371 -18.75 48.98 -6.83
C ASN A 371 -19.43 47.89 -7.69
N LEU A 372 -19.86 46.78 -7.09
CA LEU A 372 -20.60 45.70 -7.73
C LEU A 372 -22.12 45.91 -7.58
N SER A 373 -22.90 45.35 -8.49
CA SER A 373 -24.35 45.19 -8.23
C SER A 373 -24.59 44.12 -7.15
N GLU A 374 -25.72 44.21 -6.47
CA GLU A 374 -26.17 43.24 -5.46
C GLU A 374 -26.12 41.80 -6.00
N SER A 375 -26.62 41.58 -7.23
CA SER A 375 -26.57 40.27 -7.91
C SER A 375 -25.16 39.78 -8.26
N GLU A 376 -24.20 40.68 -8.51
CA GLU A 376 -22.81 40.29 -8.72
C GLU A 376 -22.14 39.93 -7.38
N GLN A 377 -22.40 40.72 -6.33
CA GLN A 377 -21.90 40.47 -4.99
C GLN A 377 -22.39 39.13 -4.45
N GLU A 378 -23.70 38.84 -4.55
CA GLU A 378 -24.28 37.53 -4.19
C GLU A 378 -23.64 36.38 -4.97
N ARG A 379 -23.46 36.53 -6.30
CA ARG A 379 -22.84 35.50 -7.14
C ARG A 379 -21.38 35.23 -6.74
N PHE A 380 -20.61 36.28 -6.46
CA PHE A 380 -19.22 36.12 -6.04
C PHE A 380 -19.12 35.51 -4.63
N GLN A 381 -19.95 35.94 -3.67
CA GLN A 381 -20.01 35.34 -2.32
C GLN A 381 -20.35 33.85 -2.38
N ALA A 382 -21.40 33.48 -3.13
CA ALA A 382 -21.78 32.08 -3.32
C ALA A 382 -20.64 31.25 -3.94
N MET A 383 -19.91 31.82 -4.91
CA MET A 383 -18.74 31.18 -5.52
C MET A 383 -17.56 31.05 -4.54
N PHE A 384 -17.23 32.08 -3.75
CA PHE A 384 -16.15 32.00 -2.77
C PHE A 384 -16.47 31.01 -1.64
N PHE A 385 -17.73 30.96 -1.19
CA PHE A 385 -18.21 29.95 -0.25
C PHE A 385 -18.12 28.52 -0.83
N GLU A 386 -18.53 28.31 -2.08
CA GLU A 386 -18.37 27.02 -2.78
C GLU A 386 -16.89 26.59 -2.84
N LEU A 387 -16.00 27.51 -3.21
CA LEU A 387 -14.57 27.27 -3.34
C LEU A 387 -13.89 27.01 -1.98
N GLN A 388 -14.29 27.73 -0.92
CA GLN A 388 -13.84 27.48 0.44
C GLN A 388 -14.30 26.09 0.91
N SER A 389 -15.58 25.74 0.72
CA SER A 389 -16.12 24.42 1.08
C SER A 389 -15.36 23.29 0.37
N LYS A 390 -15.08 23.43 -0.92
CA LYS A 390 -14.29 22.45 -1.69
C LYS A 390 -12.82 22.42 -1.24
N ALA A 391 -12.20 23.55 -0.88
CA ALA A 391 -10.85 23.57 -0.34
C ALA A 391 -10.75 22.82 0.99
N ILE A 392 -11.78 22.91 1.86
CA ILE A 392 -11.88 22.15 3.12
C ILE A 392 -12.01 20.64 2.83
N GLU A 393 -12.86 20.25 1.90
CA GLU A 393 -13.05 18.84 1.49
C GLU A 393 -11.76 18.24 0.91
N LEU A 394 -11.12 18.95 -0.03
CA LEU A 394 -9.82 18.56 -0.58
C LEU A 394 -8.75 18.45 0.51
N LYS A 395 -8.72 19.37 1.48
CA LYS A 395 -7.77 19.35 2.60
C LYS A 395 -7.98 18.12 3.49
N SER A 396 -9.23 17.68 3.70
CA SER A 396 -9.52 16.41 4.36
C SER A 396 -8.97 15.22 3.58
N LEU A 397 -9.26 15.16 2.27
CA LEU A 397 -8.77 14.09 1.40
C LEU A 397 -7.24 14.09 1.25
N ALA A 398 -6.57 15.24 1.35
CA ALA A 398 -5.10 15.31 1.34
C ALA A 398 -4.48 14.69 2.61
N ILE A 399 -5.15 14.80 3.77
CA ILE A 399 -4.72 14.10 5.00
C ILE A 399 -4.98 12.60 4.87
N GLU A 400 -6.13 12.18 4.33
CA GLU A 400 -6.38 10.76 4.01
C GLU A 400 -5.36 10.20 3.01
N LEU A 401 -4.97 10.98 2.00
CA LEU A 401 -4.01 10.58 0.97
C LEU A 401 -2.63 10.30 1.57
N ASN A 402 -2.17 11.13 2.53
CA ASN A 402 -0.94 10.86 3.29
C ASN A 402 -1.03 9.53 4.06
N ALA A 403 -2.13 9.28 4.77
CA ALA A 403 -2.30 8.02 5.51
C ALA A 403 -2.38 6.81 4.58
N ALA A 404 -3.06 6.95 3.44
CA ALA A 404 -3.28 5.89 2.46
C ALA A 404 -2.00 5.46 1.71
N MET A 405 -0.97 6.31 1.63
CA MET A 405 0.37 5.90 1.15
C MET A 405 0.94 4.69 1.92
N TYR A 406 0.57 4.56 3.19
CA TYR A 406 1.09 3.54 4.10
C TYR A 406 0.01 2.56 4.59
N ALA A 407 -1.22 2.65 4.08
CA ALA A 407 -2.35 1.86 4.58
C ALA A 407 -3.39 1.52 3.50
N ASN A 408 -3.64 0.23 3.33
CA ASN A 408 -4.81 -0.29 2.61
C ASN A 408 -5.94 -0.68 3.60
N ARG A 409 -7.07 -1.14 3.06
CA ARG A 409 -8.32 -1.37 3.78
C ARG A 409 -8.20 -2.29 5.00
N HIS A 410 -7.40 -3.36 4.91
CA HIS A 410 -7.23 -4.33 6.01
C HIS A 410 -5.97 -4.06 6.86
N ALA A 411 -5.47 -2.82 6.89
CA ALA A 411 -4.34 -2.45 7.73
C ALA A 411 -4.66 -2.60 9.24
N MET A 412 -3.63 -2.91 10.04
CA MET A 412 -3.76 -3.04 11.49
C MET A 412 -3.66 -1.65 12.13
N LEU A 413 -4.78 -1.12 12.63
CA LEU A 413 -4.90 0.26 13.13
C LEU A 413 -4.73 0.28 14.66
N VAL A 414 -3.75 1.04 15.16
CA VAL A 414 -3.21 0.84 16.53
C VAL A 414 -3.12 2.09 17.41
N THR A 415 -3.13 3.30 16.82
CA THR A 415 -3.15 4.56 17.57
C THR A 415 -4.23 5.48 17.00
N PRO A 416 -4.92 6.32 17.82
CA PRO A 416 -5.82 7.34 17.29
C PRO A 416 -5.09 8.30 16.33
N SER A 417 -5.78 8.73 15.28
CA SER A 417 -5.31 9.80 14.39
C SER A 417 -5.65 11.18 14.96
N MET A 418 -4.84 12.17 14.54
CA MET A 418 -5.03 13.59 14.82
C MET A 418 -5.80 14.32 13.71
N ASN A 419 -6.24 13.62 12.65
CA ASN A 419 -7.02 14.18 11.55
C ASN A 419 -8.30 14.86 12.09
N PRO A 420 -8.42 16.20 12.03
CA PRO A 420 -9.51 16.94 12.68
C PRO A 420 -10.88 16.61 12.09
N TYR A 421 -10.95 16.19 10.83
CA TYR A 421 -12.20 15.82 10.17
C TYR A 421 -12.76 14.50 10.74
N ALA A 422 -11.89 13.56 11.14
CA ALA A 422 -12.29 12.34 11.86
C ALA A 422 -12.75 12.62 13.32
N LEU A 423 -12.39 13.79 13.87
CA LEU A 423 -12.78 14.27 15.20
C LEU A 423 -14.09 15.07 15.20
N SER A 424 -14.54 15.54 14.03
CA SER A 424 -15.72 16.40 13.90
C SER A 424 -16.98 15.74 14.47
N LYS A 425 -17.75 16.52 15.26
CA LYS A 425 -19.06 16.09 15.78
C LYS A 425 -20.06 15.81 14.65
N ASN A 426 -19.90 16.48 13.52
CA ASN A 426 -20.77 16.38 12.35
C ASN A 426 -20.14 15.51 11.24
N ARG A 427 -19.24 14.58 11.58
CA ARG A 427 -18.60 13.70 10.59
C ARG A 427 -19.65 12.91 9.80
N ASP A 428 -19.50 12.86 8.48
CA ASP A 428 -20.29 11.96 7.66
C ASP A 428 -19.80 10.51 7.87
N THR A 429 -20.69 9.65 8.34
CA THR A 429 -20.43 8.21 8.51
C THR A 429 -20.23 7.48 7.18
N MET A 430 -20.66 8.06 6.06
CA MET A 430 -20.43 7.54 4.71
C MET A 430 -19.03 7.86 4.19
N GLN A 431 -18.43 8.99 4.59
CA GLN A 431 -17.07 9.37 4.17
C GLN A 431 -15.96 8.56 4.87
N GLN A 432 -16.28 7.91 6.00
CA GLN A 432 -15.40 6.97 6.74
C GLN A 432 -13.95 7.44 6.95
N ILE A 433 -13.76 8.74 7.24
CA ILE A 433 -12.44 9.31 7.53
C ILE A 433 -11.80 8.54 8.69
N GLN A 434 -10.71 7.85 8.38
CA GLN A 434 -10.17 6.77 9.21
C GLN A 434 -9.60 7.32 10.55
N PRO A 435 -10.25 7.08 11.71
CA PRO A 435 -9.94 7.81 12.95
C PRO A 435 -8.71 7.27 13.71
N TRP A 436 -7.98 6.34 13.11
CA TRP A 436 -6.81 5.64 13.67
C TRP A 436 -5.73 5.48 12.60
N ILE A 437 -4.47 5.58 13.00
CA ILE A 437 -3.30 5.36 12.13
C ILE A 437 -2.89 3.88 12.15
N SER A 438 -2.48 3.37 10.99
CA SER A 438 -1.98 2.00 10.86
C SER A 438 -0.60 1.81 11.46
N ILE A 439 -0.29 0.58 11.87
CA ILE A 439 1.08 0.22 12.26
C ILE A 439 2.05 0.44 11.10
N GLN A 440 1.66 0.14 9.85
CA GLN A 440 2.47 0.40 8.66
C GLN A 440 2.80 1.90 8.50
N ALA A 441 1.85 2.81 8.75
CA ALA A 441 2.09 4.25 8.75
C ALA A 441 3.05 4.69 9.86
N ILE A 442 2.93 4.15 11.09
CA ILE A 442 3.90 4.42 12.16
C ILE A 442 5.30 3.95 11.76
N LEU A 443 5.41 2.77 11.16
CA LEU A 443 6.69 2.17 10.77
C LEU A 443 7.38 2.91 9.62
N HIS A 444 6.64 3.31 8.59
CA HIS A 444 7.21 3.81 7.32
C HIS A 444 6.91 5.29 7.02
N GLY A 445 5.97 5.93 7.73
CA GLY A 445 5.43 7.27 7.44
C GLY A 445 6.38 8.47 7.66
N GLY A 446 7.69 8.23 7.77
CA GLY A 446 8.73 9.25 7.90
C GLY A 446 8.43 10.31 8.97
N ASN A 447 8.66 11.57 8.61
CA ASN A 447 8.38 12.74 9.46
C ASN A 447 6.88 13.08 9.55
N PHE A 448 6.07 12.73 8.53
CA PHE A 448 4.64 13.06 8.48
C PHE A 448 3.91 12.51 9.71
N VAL A 449 4.08 11.22 10.03
CA VAL A 449 3.43 10.61 11.22
C VAL A 449 4.02 11.13 12.53
N GLU A 450 5.30 11.54 12.55
CA GLU A 450 5.91 12.17 13.72
C GLU A 450 5.28 13.55 14.02
N SER A 451 4.98 14.33 12.97
CA SER A 451 4.26 15.60 13.07
C SER A 451 2.77 15.43 13.34
N GLU A 452 2.08 14.53 12.62
CA GLU A 452 0.63 14.28 12.79
C GLU A 452 0.33 13.97 14.25
N LEU A 453 1.05 13.00 14.84
CA LEU A 453 0.81 12.57 16.23
C LEU A 453 1.41 13.52 17.28
N SER A 454 2.25 14.48 16.88
CA SER A 454 3.09 15.28 17.80
C SER A 454 3.87 14.41 18.78
N ALA A 455 4.45 13.32 18.27
CA ALA A 455 4.95 12.18 19.05
C ALA A 455 6.22 11.53 18.44
N GLY A 456 7.11 12.34 17.86
CA GLY A 456 8.25 11.84 17.09
C GLY A 456 9.24 10.94 17.87
N ARG A 457 9.34 11.11 19.20
CA ARG A 457 10.13 10.24 20.07
C ARG A 457 9.46 8.87 20.23
N GLU A 458 8.17 8.87 20.51
CA GLU A 458 7.34 7.70 20.76
C GLU A 458 7.23 6.83 19.49
N VAL A 459 7.04 7.46 18.33
CA VAL A 459 7.09 6.80 17.01
C VAL A 459 8.42 6.08 16.79
N LYS A 460 9.57 6.72 17.12
CA LYS A 460 10.90 6.10 17.03
C LYS A 460 11.08 4.94 18.02
N THR A 461 10.49 5.02 19.21
CA THR A 461 10.45 3.90 20.18
C THR A 461 9.65 2.72 19.62
N VAL A 462 8.47 2.96 19.04
CA VAL A 462 7.66 1.90 18.39
C VAL A 462 8.40 1.24 17.24
N ARG A 463 9.00 2.02 16.32
CA ARG A 463 9.85 1.51 15.22
C ARG A 463 10.98 0.62 15.74
N THR A 464 11.64 1.03 16.83
CA THR A 464 12.74 0.27 17.45
C THR A 464 12.25 -1.03 18.07
N ALA A 465 11.13 -1.01 18.81
CA ALA A 465 10.56 -2.20 19.44
C ALA A 465 10.02 -3.20 18.40
N TRP A 466 9.37 -2.71 17.34
CA TRP A 466 8.91 -3.51 16.21
C TRP A 466 10.07 -4.24 15.54
N ASN A 467 11.14 -3.52 15.18
CA ASN A 467 12.29 -4.12 14.50
C ASN A 467 12.97 -5.22 15.34
N ARG A 468 13.04 -5.04 16.67
CA ARG A 468 13.53 -6.11 17.58
C ARG A 468 12.61 -7.32 17.55
N ALA A 469 11.30 -7.13 17.72
CA ALA A 469 10.33 -8.23 17.69
C ALA A 469 10.33 -8.97 16.35
N ALA A 470 10.35 -8.25 15.22
CA ALA A 470 10.39 -8.82 13.88
C ALA A 470 11.69 -9.60 13.62
N ASN A 471 12.85 -9.10 14.08
CA ASN A 471 14.12 -9.81 13.92
C ASN A 471 14.19 -11.06 14.80
N THR A 472 13.75 -10.99 16.06
CA THR A 472 13.62 -12.18 16.92
C THR A 472 12.60 -13.18 16.37
N PHE A 473 11.54 -12.73 15.71
CA PHE A 473 10.61 -13.63 15.02
C PHE A 473 11.26 -14.31 13.82
N ARG A 474 12.03 -13.59 12.99
CA ARG A 474 12.70 -14.14 11.80
C ARG A 474 13.79 -15.15 12.16
N ASP A 475 14.55 -14.92 13.23
CA ASP A 475 15.61 -15.82 13.70
C ASP A 475 15.03 -17.15 14.21
N ARG A 476 15.09 -18.18 13.37
CA ARG A 476 14.68 -19.56 13.65
C ARG A 476 15.77 -20.40 14.31
N THR A 477 16.95 -19.83 14.55
CA THR A 477 18.13 -20.55 15.05
C THR A 477 18.32 -20.42 16.57
N ALA A 478 17.79 -19.37 17.19
CA ALA A 478 17.88 -19.15 18.62
C ALA A 478 17.02 -20.15 19.44
N GLU A 479 17.67 -20.95 20.30
CA GLU A 479 16.98 -21.91 21.20
C GLU A 479 15.96 -21.25 22.14
N ASN A 480 16.18 -19.98 22.51
CA ASN A 480 15.31 -19.19 23.37
C ASN A 480 14.41 -18.18 22.61
N ARG A 481 14.29 -18.32 21.28
CA ARG A 481 13.46 -17.46 20.40
C ARG A 481 12.07 -17.18 20.98
N GLY A 482 11.38 -18.22 21.48
CA GLY A 482 10.01 -18.09 21.99
C GLY A 482 9.86 -17.16 23.19
N SER A 483 10.81 -17.17 24.14
CA SER A 483 10.78 -16.27 25.31
C SER A 483 11.36 -14.89 24.99
N GLN A 484 12.38 -14.81 24.13
CA GLN A 484 12.88 -13.53 23.64
C GLN A 484 11.81 -12.75 22.86
N PHE A 485 11.05 -13.43 22.00
CA PHE A 485 9.98 -12.81 21.21
C PHE A 485 8.90 -12.20 22.11
N ASP A 486 8.45 -12.93 23.14
CA ASP A 486 7.44 -12.42 24.08
C ASP A 486 7.94 -11.16 24.83
N ILE A 487 9.22 -11.10 25.20
CA ILE A 487 9.87 -9.90 25.78
C ILE A 487 9.89 -8.72 24.80
N GLN A 488 10.24 -8.94 23.52
CA GLN A 488 10.24 -7.86 22.53
C GLN A 488 8.82 -7.38 22.21
N ILE A 489 7.83 -8.28 22.19
CA ILE A 489 6.42 -7.91 21.99
C ILE A 489 5.86 -7.15 23.21
N GLN A 490 6.22 -7.50 24.44
CA GLN A 490 5.88 -6.68 25.60
C GLN A 490 6.48 -5.26 25.49
N SER A 491 7.72 -5.15 25.00
CA SER A 491 8.35 -3.85 24.74
C SER A 491 7.61 -3.05 23.66
N LEU A 492 7.10 -3.71 22.62
CA LEU A 492 6.26 -3.10 21.58
C LEU A 492 4.88 -2.65 22.12
N ILE A 493 4.24 -3.45 22.98
CA ILE A 493 2.97 -3.12 23.61
C ILE A 493 3.11 -1.84 24.45
N THR A 494 4.15 -1.74 25.27
CA THR A 494 4.43 -0.52 26.06
C THR A 494 4.66 0.69 25.14
N ALA A 495 5.49 0.54 24.11
CA ALA A 495 5.75 1.63 23.17
C ALA A 495 4.49 2.11 22.42
N LEU A 496 3.58 1.20 22.06
CA LEU A 496 2.29 1.54 21.45
C LEU A 496 1.33 2.21 22.45
N ALA A 497 1.34 1.79 23.71
CA ALA A 497 0.54 2.43 24.76
C ALA A 497 1.02 3.86 25.05
N ASP A 498 2.34 4.08 25.15
CA ASP A 498 2.94 5.40 25.33
C ASP A 498 2.62 6.32 24.14
N LEU A 499 2.73 5.81 22.91
CA LEU A 499 2.36 6.54 21.69
C LEU A 499 0.87 6.91 21.69
N GLY A 500 0.00 5.96 22.02
CA GLY A 500 -1.45 6.19 22.08
C GLY A 500 -1.86 7.22 23.14
N ALA A 501 -1.20 7.21 24.31
CA ALA A 501 -1.41 8.19 25.37
C ALA A 501 -0.98 9.60 24.94
N GLN A 502 0.21 9.72 24.31
CA GLN A 502 0.70 10.99 23.77
C GLN A 502 -0.23 11.51 22.66
N ALA A 503 -0.61 10.66 21.70
CA ALA A 503 -1.54 11.00 20.64
C ALA A 503 -2.90 11.47 21.18
N ASN A 504 -3.45 10.79 22.19
CA ASN A 504 -4.73 11.18 22.79
C ASN A 504 -4.63 12.53 23.54
N SER A 505 -3.53 12.80 24.26
CA SER A 505 -3.33 14.11 24.90
C SER A 505 -3.17 15.25 23.89
N SER A 506 -2.52 15.00 22.75
CA SER A 506 -2.48 15.96 21.63
C SER A 506 -3.87 16.20 21.06
N ARG A 507 -4.65 15.12 20.88
CA ARG A 507 -6.00 15.13 20.31
C ARG A 507 -6.99 15.92 21.14
N GLU A 508 -6.96 15.75 22.46
CA GLU A 508 -7.82 16.49 23.39
C GLU A 508 -7.57 18.00 23.28
N LYS A 509 -6.31 18.44 23.27
CA LYS A 509 -5.93 19.86 23.09
C LYS A 509 -6.38 20.42 21.74
N ALA A 510 -6.26 19.63 20.66
CA ALA A 510 -6.72 20.06 19.34
C ALA A 510 -8.26 20.20 19.28
N ILE A 511 -9.00 19.31 19.94
CA ILE A 511 -10.47 19.40 20.05
C ILE A 511 -10.89 20.62 20.89
N GLU A 512 -10.18 20.92 21.97
CA GLU A 512 -10.43 22.12 22.79
C GLU A 512 -10.23 23.40 21.97
N GLN A 513 -9.13 23.49 21.20
CA GLN A 513 -8.85 24.62 20.31
C GLN A 513 -9.94 24.76 19.23
N LEU A 514 -10.32 23.67 18.56
CA LEU A 514 -11.38 23.66 17.54
C LEU A 514 -12.78 23.97 18.11
N SER A 515 -12.99 23.79 19.43
CA SER A 515 -14.25 24.13 20.11
C SER A 515 -14.28 25.55 20.68
N SER A 516 -13.18 26.29 20.58
CA SER A 516 -13.06 27.70 21.00
C SER A 516 -13.18 28.71 19.84
N ILE A 517 -13.38 28.20 18.62
CA ILE A 517 -13.62 28.92 17.38
C ILE A 517 -15.10 28.71 17.01
#